data_AF-A0A920QHC6-F1
#
_entry.id   AF-A0A920QHC6-F1
#
_cell.length_a   1.000
_cell.length_b   1.000
_cell.length_c   1.000
_cell.angle_alpha   90.00
_cell.angle_beta   90.00
_cell.angle_gamma   90.00
#
_symmetry.space_group_name_H-M   'P 1'
#
loop_
_entity.id
_entity.type
_entity.pdbx_description
1 polymer ?
#
loop_
_entity_poly.entity_id
_entity_poly.type
_entity_poly.pdbx_seq_one_letter_code
_entity_poly.pdbx_strand_id
1 'polypeptide(L)' 'MEASEADLNYFKLDGNIGCMVNGAGLAMGTMDIIKTYGGEPANFLDVGGGHAGNCGKSFSHHYP' A
#
# COMPACT_ATOMS: atom_id res chain seq x y z
N MET A 1 8.84 -14.40 6.73
CA MET A 1 9.95 -14.07 5.81
C MET A 1 9.45 -14.06 4.37
N GLU A 2 8.15 -13.87 4.11
CA GLU A 2 7.52 -14.29 2.84
C GLU A 2 7.03 -13.17 1.90
N ALA A 3 7.37 -11.90 2.12
CA ALA A 3 7.01 -10.83 1.17
C ALA A 3 8.08 -10.56 0.11
N SER A 4 9.33 -10.98 0.34
CA SER A 4 10.44 -10.74 -0.59
C SER A 4 10.59 -11.82 -1.67
N GLU A 5 9.86 -12.93 -1.58
CA GLU A 5 9.95 -14.06 -2.51
C GLU A 5 8.87 -14.03 -3.60
N ALA A 6 7.76 -13.33 -3.35
CA ALA A 6 6.80 -12.95 -4.36
C ALA A 6 7.07 -11.47 -4.69
N ASP A 7 7.06 -11.09 -5.97
CA ASP A 7 7.33 -9.72 -6.46
C ASP A 7 6.21 -8.73 -6.04
N LEU A 8 5.97 -8.64 -4.74
CA LEU A 8 4.85 -8.00 -4.06
C LEU A 8 5.39 -6.85 -3.21
N ASN A 9 4.79 -5.69 -3.36
CA ASN A 9 5.16 -4.54 -2.54
C ASN A 9 4.24 -4.48 -1.33
N TYR A 10 4.76 -4.89 -0.18
CA TYR A 10 4.03 -4.86 1.09
C TYR A 10 4.61 -3.80 2.04
N PHE A 11 3.77 -2.89 2.52
CA PHE A 11 4.09 -1.95 3.59
C PHE A 11 3.08 -2.11 4.72
N LYS A 12 3.57 -2.17 5.97
CA LYS A 12 2.72 -2.25 7.14
C LYS A 12 2.49 -0.85 7.71
N LEU A 13 1.25 -0.57 8.09
CA LEU A 13 0.81 0.67 8.74
C LEU A 13 0.18 0.34 10.10
N ASP A 14 -0.18 1.36 10.87
CA ASP A 14 -0.73 1.22 12.23
C ASP A 14 -2.27 1.14 12.30
N GLY A 15 -2.94 1.14 11.15
CA GLY A 15 -4.41 1.07 11.11
C GLY A 15 -5.00 -0.31 11.34
N ASN A 16 -6.31 -0.42 11.14
CA ASN A 16 -7.11 -1.64 11.32
C ASN A 16 -7.81 -2.12 10.04
N ILE A 17 -7.72 -1.38 8.93
CA ILE A 17 -8.33 -1.74 7.64
C ILE A 17 -7.27 -2.22 6.67
N GLY A 18 -7.29 -3.51 6.33
CA GLY A 18 -6.33 -4.09 5.39
C GLY A 18 -6.66 -3.76 3.93
N CYS A 19 -5.65 -3.42 3.13
CA CYS A 19 -5.79 -3.04 1.73
C CYS A 19 -4.91 -3.92 0.82
N MET A 20 -5.54 -4.68 -0.07
CA MET A 20 -4.89 -5.51 -1.11
C MET A 20 -5.35 -5.05 -2.48
N VAL A 21 -4.41 -4.65 -3.32
CA VAL A 21 -4.71 -3.86 -4.53
C VAL A 21 -3.69 -4.19 -5.61
N ASN A 22 -4.11 -4.16 -6.87
CA ASN A 22 -3.23 -4.36 -8.02
C ASN A 22 -2.89 -2.99 -8.61
N GLY A 23 -1.67 -2.52 -8.35
CA GLY A 23 -1.15 -1.23 -8.76
C GLY A 23 -1.07 -0.20 -7.63
N ALA A 24 0.11 0.39 -7.46
CA ALA A 24 0.38 1.42 -6.46
C ALA A 24 -0.58 2.62 -6.49
N GLY A 25 -1.04 3.06 -7.67
CA GLY A 25 -1.97 4.20 -7.79
C GLY A 25 -3.37 3.91 -7.23
N LEU A 26 -3.90 2.72 -7.53
CA LEU A 26 -5.16 2.24 -6.97
C LEU A 26 -5.03 2.05 -5.45
N ALA A 27 -3.87 1.58 -5.01
CA ALA A 27 -3.64 1.36 -3.59
C ALA A 27 -3.54 2.66 -2.78
N MET A 28 -2.84 3.68 -3.29
CA MET A 28 -2.82 5.01 -2.69
C MET A 28 -4.22 5.64 -2.68
N GLY A 29 -4.97 5.58 -3.78
CA GLY A 29 -6.35 6.09 -3.80
C GLY A 29 -7.29 5.35 -2.83
N THR A 30 -7.10 4.04 -2.65
CA THR A 30 -7.92 3.27 -1.69
C THR A 30 -7.61 3.67 -0.24
N MET A 31 -6.35 3.90 0.09
CA MET A 31 -5.95 4.41 1.41
C MET A 31 -6.46 5.84 1.65
N ASP A 32 -6.46 6.69 0.63
CA ASP A 32 -7.03 8.04 0.72
C ASP A 32 -8.54 8.00 0.97
N ILE A 33 -9.26 7.09 0.32
CA ILE A 33 -10.67 6.85 0.59
C ILE A 33 -10.84 6.40 2.05
N ILE A 34 -10.09 5.40 2.51
CA ILE A 34 -10.17 4.91 3.89
C ILE A 34 -9.98 6.06 4.89
N LYS A 35 -8.95 6.89 4.71
CA LYS A 35 -8.70 8.07 5.56
C LYS A 35 -9.80 9.14 5.45
N THR A 36 -10.31 9.39 4.24
CA THR A 36 -11.41 10.36 4.01
C THR A 36 -12.67 9.96 4.76
N TYR A 37 -12.93 8.66 4.91
CA TYR A 37 -14.05 8.12 5.67
C TYR A 37 -13.72 7.87 7.16
N GLY A 38 -12.57 8.34 7.66
CA GLY A 38 -12.17 8.26 9.07
C GLY A 38 -11.66 6.88 9.51
N GLY A 39 -11.35 6.00 8.58
CA GLY A 39 -10.67 4.73 8.85
C GLY A 39 -9.15 4.89 8.77
N GLU A 40 -8.43 3.99 9.42
CA GLU A 40 -6.96 3.93 9.35
C GLU A 40 -6.52 2.68 8.59
N PRO A 41 -5.78 2.82 7.47
CA PRO A 41 -5.27 1.68 6.73
C PRO A 41 -4.20 0.93 7.55
N ALA A 42 -4.33 -0.39 7.64
CA ALA A 42 -3.46 -1.30 8.41
C ALA A 42 -2.26 -1.78 7.60
N ASN A 43 -2.41 -1.87 6.29
CA ASN A 43 -1.37 -2.33 5.41
C ASN A 43 -1.64 -1.85 3.99
N PHE A 44 -0.58 -1.90 3.21
CA PHE A 44 -0.55 -1.73 1.78
C PHE A 44 0.04 -3.00 1.19
N LEU A 45 -0.67 -3.61 0.25
CA LEU A 45 -0.16 -4.72 -0.55
C LEU A 45 -0.46 -4.44 -2.01
N ASP A 46 0.58 -4.16 -2.79
CA ASP A 46 0.51 -4.05 -4.24
C ASP A 46 0.97 -5.36 -4.90
N VAL A 47 0.02 -6.04 -5.56
CA VAL A 47 0.22 -7.28 -6.33
C VAL A 47 0.49 -7.03 -7.82
N GLY A 48 0.64 -5.77 -8.24
CA GLY A 48 0.91 -5.34 -9.60
C GLY A 48 2.38 -5.45 -9.96
N GLY A 49 2.76 -6.48 -10.72
CA GLY A 49 4.11 -6.64 -11.26
C GLY A 49 4.49 -5.47 -12.16
N GLY A 50 5.51 -4.69 -11.76
CA GLY A 50 6.19 -3.75 -12.66
C GLY A 50 6.61 -2.40 -12.08
N HIS A 51 6.10 -1.96 -10.92
CA HIS A 51 6.35 -0.58 -10.41
C HIS A 51 6.94 -0.49 -9.00
N ALA A 52 7.51 -1.59 -8.50
CA ALA A 52 8.09 -1.71 -7.16
C ALA A 52 9.07 -0.56 -6.79
N GLY A 53 9.90 -0.12 -7.75
CA GLY A 53 10.96 0.85 -7.49
C GLY A 53 10.50 2.27 -7.12
N ASN A 54 9.33 2.70 -7.60
CA ASN A 54 8.80 4.04 -7.29
C ASN A 54 7.72 4.01 -6.21
N CYS A 55 7.04 2.88 -6.02
CA CYS A 55 5.96 2.73 -5.05
C CYS A 55 6.42 3.08 -3.63
N GLY A 56 7.53 2.53 -3.16
CA GLY A 56 8.03 2.80 -1.80
C GLY A 56 8.40 4.27 -1.56
N LYS A 57 8.92 4.98 -2.57
CA LYS A 57 9.26 6.40 -2.46
C LYS A 57 8.03 7.29 -2.45
N SER A 58 7.07 7.02 -3.34
CA SER A 58 5.79 7.73 -3.36
C SER A 58 5.00 7.48 -2.08
N PHE A 59 4.99 6.23 -1.60
CA PHE A 59 4.34 5.87 -0.35
C PHE A 59 4.94 6.61 0.84
N SER A 60 6.27 6.58 1.01
CA SER A 60 6.95 7.28 2.10
C SER A 60 6.81 8.81 2.05
N HIS A 61 6.55 9.39 0.88
CA HIS A 61 6.29 10.83 0.75
C HIS A 61 4.82 11.19 1.03
N HIS A 62 3.88 10.30 0.73
CA HIS A 62 2.44 10.54 0.86
C HIS A 62 1.90 10.11 2.24
N TYR A 63 2.49 9.07 2.83
CA TYR A 63 2.16 8.53 4.14
C TYR A 63 3.42 8.55 5.01
N PRO A 64 3.59 9.57 5.86
CA PRO A 64 4.71 9.65 6.81
C PRO A 64 4.58 8.66 7.98
#